data_AF-A0A6C1RJ99-F1
#
_entry.id   AF-A0A6C1RJ99-F1
#
_cell.length_a   1.000
_cell.length_b   1.000
_cell.length_c   1.000
_cell.angle_alpha   90.00
_cell.angle_beta   90.00
_cell.angle_gamma   90.00
#
_symmetry.space_group_name_H-M   'P 1'
#
loop_
_entity.id
_entity.type
_entity.pdbx_description
1 polymer ?
#
loop_
_entity_poly.entity_id
_entity_poly.type
_entity_poly.pdbx_seq_one_letter_code
_entity_poly.pdbx_strand_id
1 'polypeptide(L)'
;MLSLTVVINSCSPGSHQADQAADDSYAQALQHYRAGRPAAAQRVLQQMPRAARQSAHTSHLTARVLMLQNAPAEAQRVLLRSIERHPHHIDTRKLLAKIQLSQQNFEAAERNVLFLFSQSAEDPEVLLLMARVAASGGEVGAAIDLYRRSLLFSERLAEARIELAHIYRSAGLNQRADAELQLALRLLADDHPLQGPVTSLLQR
;
A
#
# COMPACT_ATOMS: atom_id res chain seq x y z
N MET A 1 31.42 -19.87 45.96
CA MET A 1 31.43 -18.72 45.04
C MET A 1 30.94 -19.20 43.67
N LEU A 2 29.70 -18.89 43.32
CA LEU A 2 29.08 -19.24 42.03
C LEU A 2 29.41 -18.15 41.01
N SER A 3 30.24 -18.47 40.00
CA SER A 3 30.53 -17.57 38.88
C SER A 3 29.37 -17.61 37.88
N LEU A 4 28.59 -16.53 37.86
CA LEU A 4 27.55 -16.28 36.88
C LEU A 4 28.22 -15.92 35.55
N THR A 5 28.17 -16.81 34.56
CA THR A 5 28.68 -16.52 33.21
C THR A 5 27.57 -15.83 32.43
N VAL A 6 27.70 -14.51 32.25
CA VAL A 6 26.83 -13.73 31.37
C VAL A 6 27.17 -14.10 29.93
N VAL A 7 26.29 -14.86 29.26
CA VAL A 7 26.36 -15.07 27.82
C VAL A 7 25.87 -13.79 27.15
N ILE A 8 26.82 -12.96 26.74
CA ILE A 8 26.55 -11.79 25.91
C ILE A 8 26.26 -12.31 24.51
N ASN A 9 24.99 -12.26 24.10
CA ASN A 9 24.55 -12.68 22.77
C ASN A 9 25.19 -11.75 21.74
N SER A 10 26.21 -12.23 21.03
CA SER A 10 26.90 -11.45 20.00
C SER A 10 26.01 -11.38 18.76
N CYS A 11 25.46 -10.19 18.47
CA CYS A 11 24.89 -9.92 17.16
C CYS A 11 26.02 -10.06 16.12
N SER A 12 25.90 -11.03 15.22
CA SER A 12 26.87 -11.28 14.17
C SER A 12 26.87 -10.12 13.15
N PRO A 13 28.02 -9.50 12.83
CA PRO A 13 28.09 -8.41 11.85
C PRO A 13 27.53 -8.75 10.46
N GLY A 14 27.52 -10.04 10.10
CA GLY A 14 27.05 -10.53 8.80
C GLY A 14 25.53 -10.50 8.60
N SER A 15 24.72 -10.59 9.66
CA SER A 15 23.26 -10.54 9.53
C SER A 15 22.77 -9.13 9.21
N HIS A 16 23.32 -8.12 9.91
CA HIS A 16 22.98 -6.72 9.67
C HIS A 16 23.37 -6.25 8.25
N GLN A 17 24.52 -6.69 7.74
CA GLN A 17 24.93 -6.36 6.37
C GLN A 17 24.03 -7.01 5.31
N ALA A 18 23.59 -8.25 5.53
CA ALA A 18 22.66 -8.93 4.64
C ALA A 18 21.26 -8.31 4.65
N ASP A 19 20.79 -7.88 5.82
CA ASP A 19 19.51 -7.18 5.99
C ASP A 19 19.55 -5.81 5.28
N GLN A 20 20.61 -5.04 5.48
CA GLN A 20 20.80 -3.76 4.81
C GLN A 20 20.86 -3.89 3.27
N ALA A 21 21.57 -4.90 2.75
CA ALA A 21 21.62 -5.16 1.32
C ALA A 21 20.25 -5.55 0.73
N ALA A 22 19.41 -6.23 1.52
CA ALA A 22 18.04 -6.55 1.13
C ALA A 22 17.15 -5.31 1.09
N ASP A 23 17.29 -4.39 2.05
CA ASP A 23 16.57 -3.12 2.09
C ASP A 23 16.96 -2.22 0.90
N ASP A 24 18.25 -2.12 0.60
CA ASP A 24 18.76 -1.37 -0.56
C ASP A 24 18.21 -1.93 -1.88
N SER A 25 18.20 -3.26 -2.01
CA SER A 25 17.62 -3.93 -3.18
C SER A 25 16.12 -3.69 -3.31
N TYR A 26 15.38 -3.70 -2.19
CA TYR A 26 13.96 -3.38 -2.19
C TYR A 26 13.71 -1.92 -2.62
N ALA A 27 14.48 -0.97 -2.10
CA ALA A 27 14.40 0.44 -2.47
C ALA A 27 14.68 0.65 -3.97
N GLN A 28 15.70 -0.02 -4.51
CA GLN A 28 16.03 0.02 -5.93
C GLN A 28 14.90 -0.56 -6.79
N ALA A 29 14.34 -1.71 -6.41
CA ALA A 29 13.20 -2.31 -7.10
C ALA A 29 11.98 -1.37 -7.11
N LEU A 30 11.70 -0.73 -5.97
CA LEU A 30 10.62 0.23 -5.82
C LEU A 30 10.83 1.46 -6.72
N GLN A 31 12.06 1.95 -6.84
CA GLN A 31 12.41 3.03 -7.75
C GLN A 31 12.17 2.63 -9.22
N HIS A 32 12.59 1.43 -9.64
CA HIS A 32 12.31 0.94 -10.99
C HIS A 32 10.81 0.80 -11.26
N TYR A 33 10.05 0.28 -10.29
CA TYR A 33 8.59 0.18 -10.38
C TYR A 33 7.94 1.56 -10.57
N ARG A 34 8.30 2.53 -9.73
CA ARG A 34 7.78 3.92 -9.82
C ARG A 34 8.14 4.60 -11.14
N ALA A 35 9.30 4.26 -11.70
CA ALA A 35 9.75 4.75 -13.00
C ALA A 35 9.09 4.01 -14.20
N GLY A 36 8.11 3.13 -13.97
CA GLY A 36 7.45 2.38 -15.05
C GLY A 36 8.36 1.37 -15.75
N ARG A 37 9.42 0.90 -15.09
CA ARG A 37 10.40 -0.07 -15.62
C ARG A 37 10.22 -1.44 -14.96
N PRO A 38 9.10 -2.16 -15.21
CA PRO A 38 8.78 -3.39 -14.46
C PRO A 38 9.80 -4.51 -14.69
N ALA A 39 10.37 -4.63 -15.88
CA ALA A 39 11.41 -5.65 -16.16
C ALA A 39 12.69 -5.42 -15.35
N ALA A 40 13.07 -4.17 -15.10
CA ALA A 40 14.22 -3.86 -14.24
C ALA A 40 13.90 -4.13 -12.77
N ALA A 41 12.71 -3.73 -12.31
CA ALA A 41 12.24 -4.02 -10.96
C ALA A 41 12.21 -5.52 -10.68
N GLN A 42 11.68 -6.33 -11.61
CA GLN A 42 11.60 -7.78 -11.48
C GLN A 42 12.99 -8.42 -11.37
N ARG A 43 13.98 -7.96 -12.16
CA ARG A 43 15.35 -8.45 -12.09
C ARG A 43 15.97 -8.23 -10.70
N VAL A 44 15.83 -7.02 -10.15
CA VAL A 44 16.31 -6.71 -8.79
C VAL A 44 15.61 -7.61 -7.76
N LEU A 45 14.27 -7.70 -7.83
CA LEU A 45 13.48 -8.54 -6.92
C LEU A 45 13.88 -10.02 -6.97
N GLN A 46 14.28 -10.55 -8.13
CA GLN A 46 14.68 -11.95 -8.29
C GLN A 46 16.06 -12.25 -7.69
N GLN A 47 16.96 -11.26 -7.66
CA GLN A 47 18.31 -11.38 -7.11
C GLN A 47 18.35 -11.29 -5.58
N MET A 48 17.26 -10.80 -4.96
CA MET A 48 17.17 -10.71 -3.51
C MET A 48 17.28 -12.10 -2.83
N PRO A 49 17.86 -12.17 -1.62
CA PRO A 49 17.89 -13.38 -0.81
C PRO A 49 16.50 -13.98 -0.65
N ARG A 50 16.40 -15.32 -0.59
CA ARG A 50 15.11 -16.02 -0.51
C ARG A 50 14.25 -15.52 0.65
N ALA A 51 14.83 -15.32 1.83
CA ALA A 51 14.10 -14.80 3.00
C ALA A 51 13.48 -13.42 2.71
N ALA A 52 14.27 -12.49 2.15
CA ALA A 52 13.81 -11.15 1.79
C ALA A 52 12.70 -11.18 0.72
N ARG A 53 12.84 -12.00 -0.32
CA ARG A 53 11.80 -12.21 -1.36
C ARG A 53 10.47 -12.72 -0.81
N GLN A 54 10.50 -13.41 0.33
CA GLN A 54 9.35 -14.01 0.96
C GLN A 54 8.70 -13.13 2.04
N SER A 55 9.27 -11.95 2.31
CA SER A 55 8.62 -10.92 3.11
C SER A 55 7.31 -10.44 2.46
N ALA A 56 6.37 -9.98 3.28
CA ALA A 56 5.09 -9.49 2.79
C ALA A 56 5.24 -8.26 1.88
N HIS A 57 6.08 -7.30 2.27
CA HIS A 57 6.38 -6.09 1.48
C HIS A 57 6.98 -6.43 0.11
N THR A 58 7.96 -7.34 0.05
CA THR A 58 8.60 -7.71 -1.22
C THR A 58 7.66 -8.53 -2.10
N SER A 59 6.87 -9.42 -1.51
CA SER A 59 5.83 -10.17 -2.25
C SER A 59 4.75 -9.23 -2.81
N HIS A 60 4.32 -8.24 -2.04
CA HIS A 60 3.39 -7.21 -2.48
C HIS A 60 3.97 -6.37 -3.63
N LEU A 61 5.22 -5.89 -3.53
CA LEU A 61 5.87 -5.17 -4.61
C LEU A 61 6.04 -6.03 -5.87
N THR A 62 6.41 -7.31 -5.71
CA THR A 62 6.51 -8.27 -6.82
C THR A 62 5.18 -8.42 -7.55
N ALA A 63 4.08 -8.56 -6.82
CA ALA A 63 2.75 -8.62 -7.42
C ALA A 63 2.38 -7.33 -8.16
N ARG A 64 2.73 -6.15 -7.63
CA ARG A 64 2.52 -4.87 -8.34
C ARG A 64 3.32 -4.79 -9.64
N VAL A 65 4.56 -5.28 -9.64
CA VAL A 65 5.39 -5.36 -10.86
C VAL A 65 4.74 -6.28 -11.89
N LEU A 66 4.27 -7.46 -11.47
CA LEU A 66 3.56 -8.40 -12.34
C LEU A 66 2.26 -7.81 -12.92
N MET A 67 1.54 -6.99 -12.15
CA MET A 67 0.36 -6.27 -12.66
C MET A 67 0.73 -5.28 -13.78
N LEU A 68 1.84 -4.55 -13.66
CA LEU A 68 2.34 -3.69 -14.74
C LEU A 68 2.78 -4.47 -15.98
N GLN A 69 3.11 -5.74 -15.82
CA GLN A 69 3.46 -6.66 -16.91
C GLN A 69 2.24 -7.38 -17.50
N ASN A 70 1.03 -7.01 -17.10
CA ASN A 70 -0.21 -7.66 -17.50
C ASN A 70 -0.24 -9.17 -17.14
N ALA A 71 0.34 -9.54 -16.00
CA ALA A 71 0.40 -10.91 -15.49
C ALA A 71 -0.40 -11.09 -14.17
N PRO A 72 -1.73 -10.85 -14.16
CA PRO A 72 -2.52 -10.83 -12.93
C PRO A 72 -2.63 -12.21 -12.26
N ALA A 73 -2.63 -13.30 -13.03
CA ALA A 73 -2.65 -14.66 -12.48
C ALA A 73 -1.37 -15.01 -11.69
N GLU A 74 -0.22 -14.53 -12.15
CA GLU A 74 1.06 -14.68 -11.43
C GLU A 74 1.09 -13.82 -10.17
N ALA A 75 0.63 -12.56 -10.27
CA ALA A 75 0.53 -11.66 -9.14
C ALA A 75 -0.33 -12.28 -8.02
N GLN A 76 -1.49 -12.82 -8.37
CA GLN A 76 -2.36 -13.53 -7.42
C GLN A 76 -1.67 -14.71 -6.75
N ARG A 77 -0.95 -15.57 -7.51
CA ARG A 77 -0.19 -16.69 -6.94
C ARG A 77 0.92 -16.25 -5.98
N VAL A 78 1.55 -15.10 -6.23
CA VAL A 78 2.54 -14.51 -5.30
C VAL A 78 1.87 -14.04 -4.02
N LEU A 79 0.74 -13.34 -4.11
CA LEU A 79 0.02 -12.81 -2.96
C LEU A 79 -0.61 -13.89 -2.08
N LEU A 80 -1.19 -14.94 -2.68
CA LEU A 80 -1.76 -16.07 -1.92
C LEU A 80 -0.70 -16.74 -1.03
N ARG A 81 0.47 -17.06 -1.59
CA ARG A 81 1.62 -17.58 -0.82
C ARG A 81 2.16 -16.58 0.20
N SER A 82 1.99 -15.28 -0.04
CA SER A 82 2.36 -14.26 0.94
C SER A 82 1.41 -14.27 2.14
N ILE A 83 0.10 -14.40 1.92
CA ILE A 83 -0.92 -14.40 2.98
C ILE A 83 -0.81 -15.65 3.85
N GLU A 84 -0.44 -16.80 3.29
CA GLU A 84 -0.17 -18.03 4.07
C GLU A 84 0.88 -17.82 5.17
N ARG A 85 1.86 -16.94 4.95
CA ARG A 85 2.96 -16.65 5.88
C ARG A 85 2.72 -15.38 6.70
N HIS A 86 2.05 -14.40 6.09
CA HIS A 86 1.83 -13.08 6.65
C HIS A 86 0.33 -12.72 6.58
N PRO A 87 -0.53 -13.42 7.35
CA PRO A 87 -1.99 -13.37 7.18
C PRO A 87 -2.61 -12.01 7.51
N HIS A 88 -1.90 -11.14 8.23
CA HIS A 88 -2.37 -9.82 8.66
C HIS A 88 -1.78 -8.66 7.83
N HIS A 89 -1.03 -8.95 6.75
CA HIS A 89 -0.48 -7.88 5.92
C HIS A 89 -1.57 -7.23 5.04
N ILE A 90 -2.03 -6.06 5.48
CA ILE A 90 -3.17 -5.33 4.93
C ILE A 90 -3.01 -5.06 3.42
N ASP A 91 -1.87 -4.52 2.99
CA ASP A 91 -1.64 -4.16 1.59
C ASP A 91 -1.68 -5.36 0.64
N THR A 92 -1.17 -6.52 1.09
CA THR A 92 -1.21 -7.76 0.30
C THR A 92 -2.65 -8.19 0.05
N ARG A 93 -3.52 -8.11 1.08
CA ARG A 93 -4.94 -8.44 0.96
C ARG A 93 -5.70 -7.44 0.10
N LYS A 94 -5.42 -6.14 0.25
CA LYS A 94 -6.01 -5.09 -0.61
C LYS A 94 -5.70 -5.35 -2.08
N LEU A 95 -4.42 -5.61 -2.41
CA LEU A 95 -4.03 -5.90 -3.78
C LEU A 95 -4.64 -7.21 -4.29
N LEU A 96 -4.72 -8.24 -3.46
CA LEU A 96 -5.35 -9.51 -3.84
C LEU A 96 -6.84 -9.31 -4.14
N ALA A 97 -7.58 -8.59 -3.29
CA ALA A 97 -8.99 -8.27 -3.51
C ALA A 97 -9.19 -7.49 -4.82
N LYS A 98 -8.33 -6.51 -5.13
CA LYS A 98 -8.36 -5.78 -6.41
C LYS A 98 -8.19 -6.71 -7.62
N ILE A 99 -7.23 -7.62 -7.55
CA ILE A 99 -6.97 -8.59 -8.62
C ILE A 99 -8.17 -9.52 -8.80
N GLN A 100 -8.71 -10.05 -7.70
CA GLN A 100 -9.87 -10.94 -7.73
C GLN A 100 -11.11 -10.24 -8.29
N LEU A 101 -11.38 -8.99 -7.90
CA LEU A 101 -12.44 -8.16 -8.49
C LEU A 101 -12.25 -7.99 -10.00
N SER A 102 -11.03 -7.68 -10.45
CA SER A 102 -10.74 -7.53 -11.89
C SER A 102 -10.91 -8.82 -12.69
N GLN A 103 -10.79 -9.97 -12.03
CA GLN A 103 -11.02 -11.30 -12.61
C GLN A 103 -12.45 -11.80 -12.39
N GLN A 104 -13.35 -10.96 -11.87
CA GLN A 104 -14.74 -11.32 -11.53
C GLN A 104 -14.86 -12.46 -10.51
N ASN A 105 -13.82 -12.73 -9.73
CA ASN A 105 -13.83 -13.70 -8.65
C ASN A 105 -14.35 -13.04 -7.35
N PHE A 106 -15.64 -12.67 -7.38
CA PHE A 106 -16.28 -11.84 -6.36
C PHE A 106 -16.30 -12.50 -4.97
N GLU A 107 -16.55 -13.81 -4.90
CA GLU A 107 -16.55 -14.56 -3.63
C GLU A 107 -15.18 -14.52 -2.94
N ALA A 108 -14.10 -14.69 -3.70
CA ALA A 108 -12.75 -14.62 -3.15
C ALA A 108 -12.36 -13.20 -2.74
N ALA A 109 -12.80 -12.20 -3.52
CA ALA A 109 -12.61 -10.79 -3.18
C ALA A 109 -13.35 -10.43 -1.88
N GLU A 110 -14.61 -10.83 -1.75
CA GLU A 110 -15.45 -10.59 -0.57
C GLU A 110 -14.79 -11.08 0.71
N ARG A 111 -14.27 -12.32 0.72
CA ARG A 111 -13.54 -12.86 1.88
C ARG A 111 -12.37 -11.97 2.31
N ASN A 112 -11.60 -11.47 1.35
CA ASN A 112 -10.47 -10.57 1.65
C ASN A 112 -10.95 -9.21 2.14
N VAL A 113 -12.00 -8.66 1.54
CA VAL A 113 -12.54 -7.35 1.89
C VAL A 113 -13.22 -7.35 3.26
N LEU A 114 -13.95 -8.40 3.62
CA LEU A 114 -14.55 -8.56 4.96
C LEU A 114 -13.48 -8.62 6.05
N PHE A 115 -12.37 -9.33 5.79
CA PHE A 115 -11.21 -9.29 6.68
C PHE A 115 -10.68 -7.85 6.82
N LEU A 116 -10.46 -7.15 5.70
CA LEU A 116 -9.93 -5.78 5.74
C LEU A 116 -10.85 -4.82 6.48
N PHE A 117 -12.16 -4.95 6.28
CA PHE A 117 -13.17 -4.13 6.93
C PHE A 117 -13.19 -4.34 8.45
N SER A 118 -12.95 -5.57 8.93
CA SER A 118 -12.82 -5.83 10.37
C SER A 118 -11.57 -5.23 10.98
N GLN A 119 -10.52 -4.97 10.17
CA GLN A 119 -9.31 -4.29 10.63
C GLN A 119 -9.46 -2.77 10.60
N SER A 120 -10.12 -2.23 9.57
CA SER A 120 -10.40 -0.79 9.46
C SER A 120 -11.67 -0.55 8.65
N ALA A 121 -12.76 -0.23 9.36
CA ALA A 121 -14.06 0.06 8.77
C ALA A 121 -14.18 1.47 8.16
N GLU A 122 -13.17 2.30 8.36
CA GLU A 122 -13.12 3.72 7.93
C GLU A 122 -12.06 3.94 6.82
N ASP A 123 -11.30 2.91 6.46
CA ASP A 123 -10.33 3.01 5.37
C ASP A 123 -11.07 3.24 4.03
N PRO A 124 -10.83 4.39 3.36
CA PRO A 124 -11.52 4.72 2.11
C PRO A 124 -11.39 3.64 1.05
N GLU A 125 -10.22 3.01 0.96
CA GLU A 125 -9.94 2.00 -0.05
C GLU A 125 -10.65 0.68 0.27
N VAL A 126 -10.76 0.32 1.55
CA VAL A 126 -11.51 -0.88 1.96
C VAL A 126 -13.00 -0.70 1.69
N LEU A 127 -13.56 0.48 2.02
CA LEU A 127 -14.94 0.84 1.70
C LEU A 127 -15.21 0.80 0.19
N LEU A 128 -14.28 1.30 -0.63
CA LEU A 128 -14.37 1.23 -2.09
C LEU A 128 -14.39 -0.23 -2.60
N LEU A 129 -13.53 -1.08 -2.07
CA LEU A 129 -13.49 -2.50 -2.45
C LEU A 129 -14.78 -3.22 -2.04
N MET A 130 -15.32 -2.92 -0.86
CA MET A 130 -16.58 -3.48 -0.38
C MET A 130 -17.76 -3.02 -1.23
N ALA A 131 -17.78 -1.74 -1.62
CA ALA A 131 -18.78 -1.20 -2.53
C ALA A 131 -18.76 -1.93 -3.89
N ARG A 132 -17.58 -2.27 -4.42
CA ARG A 132 -17.43 -3.03 -5.67
C ARG A 132 -17.95 -4.46 -5.54
N VAL A 133 -17.70 -5.12 -4.41
CA VAL A 133 -18.25 -6.45 -4.10
C VAL A 133 -19.78 -6.37 -4.04
N ALA A 134 -20.34 -5.45 -3.25
CA ALA A 134 -21.79 -5.26 -3.13
C ALA A 134 -22.45 -4.97 -4.49
N ALA A 135 -21.85 -4.10 -5.30
CA ALA A 135 -22.33 -3.79 -6.65
C ALA A 135 -22.34 -5.04 -7.56
N SER A 136 -21.31 -5.88 -7.48
CA SER A 136 -21.25 -7.13 -8.26
C SER A 136 -22.30 -8.16 -7.83
N GLY A 137 -22.75 -8.11 -6.58
CA GLY A 137 -23.83 -8.94 -6.04
C GLY A 137 -25.24 -8.39 -6.31
N GLY A 138 -25.38 -7.22 -6.94
CA GLY A 138 -26.67 -6.57 -7.19
C GLY A 138 -27.21 -5.78 -5.98
N GLU A 139 -26.43 -5.63 -4.91
CA GLU A 139 -26.78 -4.86 -3.72
C GLU A 139 -26.54 -3.36 -3.93
N VAL A 140 -27.30 -2.77 -4.87
CA VAL A 140 -27.08 -1.39 -5.35
C VAL A 140 -27.14 -0.35 -4.23
N GLY A 141 -28.10 -0.47 -3.30
CA GLY A 141 -28.24 0.45 -2.17
C GLY A 141 -27.01 0.44 -1.25
N ALA A 142 -26.57 -0.75 -0.85
CA ALA A 142 -25.37 -0.92 -0.02
C ALA A 142 -24.11 -0.40 -0.73
N ALA A 143 -23.98 -0.67 -2.03
CA ALA A 143 -22.86 -0.16 -2.82
C ALA A 143 -22.80 1.37 -2.82
N ILE A 144 -23.93 2.06 -3.03
CA ILE A 144 -24.00 3.54 -3.01
C ILE A 144 -23.55 4.10 -1.66
N ASP A 145 -24.05 3.53 -0.56
CA ASP A 145 -23.69 3.99 0.78
C ASP A 145 -22.20 3.79 1.09
N LEU A 146 -21.65 2.64 0.70
CA LEU A 146 -20.22 2.34 0.85
C LEU A 146 -19.35 3.27 -0.01
N TYR A 147 -19.74 3.56 -1.26
CA TYR A 147 -19.05 4.54 -2.11
C TYR A 147 -19.06 5.94 -1.50
N ARG A 148 -20.21 6.40 -0.97
CA ARG A 148 -20.32 7.71 -0.32
C ARG A 148 -19.42 7.81 0.91
N ARG A 149 -19.40 6.78 1.75
CA ARG A 149 -18.50 6.73 2.91
C ARG A 149 -17.04 6.74 2.48
N SER A 150 -16.67 5.97 1.46
CA SER A 150 -15.32 5.95 0.90
C SER A 150 -14.87 7.35 0.48
N LEU A 151 -15.71 8.07 -0.28
CA LEU A 151 -15.44 9.44 -0.72
C LEU A 151 -15.28 10.39 0.48
N LEU A 152 -16.19 10.34 1.45
CA LEU A 152 -16.14 11.19 2.64
C LEU A 152 -14.85 11.00 3.46
N PHE A 153 -14.42 9.76 3.70
CA PHE A 153 -13.18 9.52 4.43
C PHE A 153 -11.93 9.88 3.60
N SER A 154 -11.99 9.79 2.27
CA SER A 154 -10.92 10.28 1.38
C SER A 154 -10.77 11.79 1.45
N GLU A 155 -11.89 12.53 1.41
CA GLU A 155 -11.94 13.99 1.54
C GLU A 155 -11.37 14.46 2.89
N ARG A 156 -11.83 13.85 4.00
CA ARG A 156 -11.30 14.17 5.34
C ARG A 156 -9.80 13.89 5.47
N LEU A 157 -9.30 12.84 4.82
CA LEU A 157 -7.86 12.56 4.79
C LEU A 157 -7.10 13.61 3.97
N ALA A 158 -7.69 14.11 2.88
CA ALA A 158 -7.11 15.19 2.09
C ALA A 158 -7.05 16.50 2.90
N GLU A 159 -8.12 16.86 3.60
CA GLU A 159 -8.18 18.01 4.51
C GLU A 159 -7.08 17.93 5.58
N ALA A 160 -6.93 16.79 6.24
CA ALA A 160 -5.89 16.60 7.26
C ALA A 160 -4.47 16.81 6.70
N ARG A 161 -4.22 16.43 5.44
CA ARG A 161 -2.93 16.67 4.78
C ARG A 161 -2.70 18.14 4.44
N ILE A 162 -3.75 18.86 4.07
CA ILE A 162 -3.69 20.32 3.83
C ILE A 162 -3.33 21.04 5.14
N GLU A 163 -3.98 20.67 6.25
CA GLU A 163 -3.66 21.21 7.58
C GLU A 163 -2.22 20.89 7.99
N LEU A 164 -1.75 19.65 7.77
CA LEU A 164 -0.36 19.29 8.03
C LEU A 164 0.62 20.11 7.16
N ALA A 165 0.28 20.38 5.90
CA ALA A 165 1.08 21.23 5.04
C ALA A 165 1.17 22.67 5.57
N HIS A 166 0.07 23.22 6.12
CA HIS A 166 0.09 24.52 6.78
C HIS A 166 1.02 24.54 8.00
N ILE A 167 0.99 23.48 8.82
CA ILE A 167 1.93 23.32 9.95
C ILE A 167 3.38 23.21 9.46
N TYR A 168 3.65 22.47 8.38
CA TYR A 168 5.00 22.41 7.82
C TYR A 168 5.48 23.76 7.28
N ARG A 169 4.61 24.54 6.63
CA ARG A 169 4.96 25.90 6.17
C ARG A 169 5.25 26.84 7.34
N SER A 170 4.44 26.83 8.40
CA SER A 170 4.70 27.67 9.57
C SER A 170 6.01 27.31 10.29
N ALA A 171 6.45 26.06 10.19
CA ALA A 171 7.74 25.58 10.67
C ALA A 171 8.91 25.79 9.68
N GLY A 172 8.67 26.41 8.51
CA GLY A 172 9.69 26.62 7.46
C GLY A 172 10.06 25.38 6.64
N LEU A 173 9.33 24.27 6.78
CA LEU A 173 9.58 22.98 6.12
C LEU A 173 8.83 22.89 4.77
N ASN A 174 9.08 23.84 3.87
CA ASN A 174 8.31 24.00 2.62
C ASN A 174 8.25 22.73 1.75
N GLN A 175 9.36 22.00 1.60
CA GLN A 175 9.37 20.76 0.81
C GLN A 175 8.42 19.69 1.37
N ARG A 176 8.30 19.58 2.70
CA ARG A 176 7.38 18.63 3.33
C ARG A 176 5.94 19.11 3.16
N ALA A 177 5.70 20.41 3.25
CA ALA A 177 4.38 20.97 2.98
C ALA A 177 3.91 20.67 1.55
N ASP A 178 4.77 20.90 0.56
CA ASP A 178 4.42 20.66 -0.84
C ASP A 178 4.17 19.18 -1.11
N ALA A 179 4.93 18.29 -0.46
CA ALA A 179 4.67 16.85 -0.53
C ALA A 179 3.28 16.48 0.02
N GLU A 180 2.86 17.07 1.14
CA GLU A 180 1.52 16.83 1.71
C GLU A 180 0.39 17.40 0.84
N LEU A 181 0.57 18.59 0.27
CA LEU A 181 -0.41 19.17 -0.67
C LEU A 181 -0.54 18.31 -1.94
N GLN A 182 0.56 17.79 -2.47
CA GLN A 182 0.52 16.85 -3.60
C GLN A 182 -0.21 15.55 -3.25
N LEU A 183 -0.09 15.08 -2.00
CA LEU A 183 -0.82 13.90 -1.53
C LEU A 183 -2.31 14.21 -1.33
N ALA A 184 -2.66 15.40 -0.84
CA ALA A 184 -4.05 15.85 -0.74
C ALA A 184 -4.73 15.88 -2.13
N LEU A 185 -4.08 16.47 -3.13
CA LEU A 185 -4.61 16.51 -4.51
C LEU A 185 -4.90 15.13 -5.11
N ARG A 186 -4.15 14.07 -4.70
CA ARG A 186 -4.39 12.70 -5.16
C ARG A 186 -5.60 12.02 -4.51
N LEU A 187 -6.09 12.57 -3.39
CA LEU A 187 -7.24 12.04 -2.64
C LEU A 187 -8.54 12.76 -3.00
N LEU A 188 -8.43 13.96 -3.57
CA LEU A 188 -9.57 14.76 -4.03
C LEU A 188 -9.98 14.33 -5.44
N ALA A 189 -11.29 14.30 -5.70
CA ALA A 189 -11.80 14.20 -7.06
C ALA A 189 -11.37 15.42 -7.89
N ASP A 190 -11.29 15.27 -9.22
CA ASP A 190 -10.83 16.34 -10.12
C ASP A 190 -11.75 17.59 -10.09
N ASP A 191 -13.04 17.39 -9.84
CA ASP A 191 -14.05 18.43 -9.70
C ASP A 191 -14.25 18.92 -8.26
N HIS A 192 -13.44 18.43 -7.31
CA HIS A 192 -13.58 18.77 -5.90
C HIS A 192 -13.31 20.26 -5.65
N PRO A 193 -14.13 20.97 -4.85
CA PRO A 193 -13.95 22.42 -4.60
C PRO A 193 -12.57 22.81 -4.05
N LEU A 194 -11.91 21.90 -3.31
CA LEU A 194 -10.56 22.12 -2.77
C LEU A 194 -9.42 21.97 -3.80
N GLN A 195 -9.64 21.44 -5.00
CA GLN A 195 -8.58 21.26 -6.02
C GLN A 195 -7.88 22.58 -6.37
N GLY A 196 -8.65 23.61 -6.71
CA GLY A 196 -8.13 24.95 -7.05
C GLY A 196 -7.36 25.60 -5.90
N PRO A 197 -7.95 25.72 -4.70
CA PRO A 197 -7.27 26.23 -3.51
C PRO A 197 -5.95 25.50 -3.22
N VAL A 198 -5.94 24.17 -3.20
CA VAL A 198 -4.73 23.38 -2.88
C VAL A 198 -3.67 23.53 -3.96
N THR A 199 -4.06 23.56 -5.24
CA THR A 199 -3.12 23.81 -6.35
C THR A 199 -2.47 25.20 -6.23
N SER A 200 -3.23 26.21 -5.82
CA SER A 200 -2.69 27.56 -5.62
C SER A 200 -1.66 27.64 -4.48
N LEU A 201 -1.80 26.79 -3.44
CA LEU A 201 -0.84 26.73 -2.35
C LEU A 201 0.53 26.21 -2.81
N LEU A 202 0.57 25.29 -3.77
CA LEU A 202 1.82 24.75 -4.34
C LEU A 202 2.60 25.76 -5.19
N GLN A 203 1.96 26.84 -5.61
CA GLN A 203 2.57 27.87 -6.47
C GLN A 203 3.19 29.03 -5.67
N ARG A 204 3.08 29.01 -4.34
CA ARG A 204 3.59 30.02 -3.41
C ARG A 204 4.86 29.53 -2.71
#